data_AF-A0A937MPE9-F1
#
_entry.id   AF-A0A937MPE9-F1
#
_cell.length_a   1.000
_cell.length_b   1.000
_cell.length_c   1.000
_cell.angle_alpha   90.00
_cell.angle_beta   90.00
_cell.angle_gamma   90.00
#
_symmetry.space_group_name_H-M   'P 1'
#
loop_
_entity.id
_entity.type
_entity.pdbx_description
1 polymer ?
#
loop_
_entity_poly.entity_id
_entity_poly.type
_entity_poly.pdbx_seq_one_letter_code
_entity_poly.pdbx_strand_id
1 'polypeptide(L)' 'MDKDLKKTIKDLGYVSTIGMTMAFSIALGALIGYYLDQWLGTKPWLFFLFFGFGIAAAFRNLYILYKKAKDL' A
#
# COMPACT_ATOMS: atom_id res chain seq x y z
N MET A 1 19.59 -3.11 -29.24
CA MET A 1 19.29 -3.97 -28.08
C MET A 1 18.75 -3.12 -26.92
N ASP A 2 17.95 -2.09 -27.22
CA ASP A 2 17.76 -0.94 -26.32
C ASP A 2 16.31 -0.72 -25.91
N LYS A 3 15.36 -1.27 -26.68
CA LYS A 3 13.92 -1.10 -26.42
C LYS A 3 13.47 -2.00 -25.28
N ASP A 4 13.95 -3.25 -25.22
CA ASP A 4 13.61 -4.20 -24.15
C ASP A 4 14.17 -3.75 -22.80
N LEU A 5 15.43 -3.31 -22.77
CA LEU A 5 16.08 -2.86 -21.53
C LEU A 5 15.40 -1.59 -20.96
N LYS A 6 15.01 -0.64 -21.82
CA LYS A 6 14.19 0.52 -21.41
C LYS A 6 12.81 0.13 -20.90
N LYS A 7 12.18 -0.90 -21.50
CA LYS A 7 10.88 -1.42 -21.06
C LYS A 7 11.00 -2.08 -19.69
N THR A 8 11.99 -2.95 -19.50
CA THR A 8 12.25 -3.63 -18.22
C THR A 8 12.57 -2.63 -17.10
N ILE A 9 13.36 -1.59 -17.36
CA ILE A 9 13.62 -0.52 -16.38
C ILE A 9 12.34 0.23 -16.02
N LYS A 10 11.50 0.54 -17.01
CA LYS A 10 10.19 1.18 -16.78
C LYS A 10 9.26 0.30 -15.95
N ASP A 11 9.17 -0.98 -16.28
CA ASP A 11 8.31 -1.94 -15.59
C ASP A 11 8.80 -2.15 -14.15
N LEU A 12 10.12 -2.25 -13.94
CA LEU A 12 10.70 -2.29 -12.59
C LEU A 12 10.40 -1.03 -11.79
N GLY A 13 10.53 0.15 -12.42
CA GLY A 13 10.22 1.42 -11.79
C GLY A 13 8.76 1.47 -11.36
N TYR A 14 7.86 1.00 -12.22
CA TYR A 14 6.43 0.95 -11.94
C TYR A 14 6.12 0.01 -10.76
N VAL A 15 6.65 -1.21 -10.76
CA VAL A 15 6.49 -2.17 -9.65
C VAL A 15 7.05 -1.62 -8.34
N SER A 16 8.20 -0.94 -8.39
CA SER A 16 8.82 -0.30 -7.23
C SER A 16 7.92 0.79 -6.65
N THR A 17 7.34 1.66 -7.49
CA THR A 17 6.40 2.69 -7.04
C THR A 17 5.18 2.07 -6.36
N ILE A 18 4.62 1.00 -6.93
CA ILE A 18 3.48 0.29 -6.36
C ILE A 18 3.80 -0.24 -4.96
N GLY A 19 4.91 -0.97 -4.84
CA GLY A 19 5.35 -1.51 -3.55
C GLY A 19 5.56 -0.41 -2.51
N MET A 20 6.13 0.72 -2.92
CA MET A 20 6.38 1.86 -2.04
C MET A 20 5.08 2.54 -1.60
N THR A 21 4.12 2.74 -2.51
CA THR A 21 2.79 3.27 -2.17
C THR A 21 2.06 2.36 -1.19
N MET A 22 2.12 1.04 -1.39
CA MET A 22 1.52 0.07 -0.48
C MET A 22 2.18 0.13 0.91
N ALA A 23 3.51 0.17 0.97
CA ALA A 23 4.25 0.31 2.23
C ALA A 23 3.88 1.60 2.97
N PHE A 24 3.79 2.73 2.27
CA PHE A 24 3.37 3.99 2.86
C PHE A 24 1.93 3.95 3.37
N SER A 25 0.98 3.35 2.63
CA SER A 25 -0.40 3.20 3.11
C SER A 25 -0.50 2.37 4.39
N ILE A 26 0.23 1.25 4.46
CA ILE A 26 0.24 0.39 5.66
C ILE A 26 0.92 1.12 6.82
N ALA A 27 2.06 1.77 6.58
CA ALA A 27 2.79 2.52 7.61
C ALA A 27 1.94 3.64 8.20
N LEU A 28 1.25 4.42 7.36
CA LEU A 28 0.35 5.49 7.82
C LEU A 28 -0.86 4.93 8.57
N GLY A 29 -1.47 3.85 8.09
CA GLY A 29 -2.58 3.19 8.78
C GLY A 29 -2.18 2.66 10.16
N ALA A 30 -1.00 2.05 10.27
CA ALA A 30 -0.45 1.56 11.53
C ALA A 30 -0.07 2.70 12.48
N LEU A 31 0.55 3.78 11.99
CA LEU A 31 0.88 4.97 12.78
C LEU A 31 -0.35 5.64 13.37
N ILE A 32 -1.37 5.87 12.54
CA ILE A 32 -2.65 6.47 12.97
C ILE A 32 -3.36 5.54 13.95
N GLY A 33 -3.38 4.22 13.65
CA GLY A 33 -3.95 3.21 14.53
C GLY A 33 -3.30 3.20 15.90
N TYR A 34 -1.97 3.24 15.97
CA TYR A 34 -1.22 3.30 17.21
C TYR A 34 -1.48 4.58 18.00
N TYR A 35 -1.50 5.74 17.32
CA TYR A 35 -1.79 7.02 17.97
C TYR A 35 -3.22 7.07 18.55
N LEU A 36 -4.21 6.52 17.83
CA LEU A 36 -5.58 6.42 18.32
C LEU A 36 -5.72 5.45 19.49
N ASP A 37 -5.05 4.28 19.44
CA ASP A 37 -5.06 3.27 20.50
C ASP A 37 -4.49 3.88 21.81
N GLN A 38 -3.45 4.71 21.69
CA GLN A 38 -2.85 5.42 22.81
C GLN A 38 -3.73 6.57 23.34
N TRP A 39 -4.51 7.22 22.48
CA TRP A 39 -5.43 8.30 22.86
C TRP A 39 -6.74 7.79 23.49
N LEU A 40 -7.27 6.66 23.02
CA LEU A 40 -8.50 6.04 23.52
C LEU A 40 -8.27 5.05 24.67
N GLY A 41 -7.01 4.63 24.92
CA GLY A 41 -6.65 3.73 26.01
C GLY A 41 -7.12 2.29 25.83
N THR A 42 -7.67 1.94 24.66
CA THR A 42 -8.24 0.62 24.32
C THR A 42 -7.17 -0.35 23.78
N LYS A 43 -6.19 -0.68 24.63
CA LYS A 43 -5.15 -1.66 24.28
C LYS A 43 -5.75 -3.05 23.96
N PRO A 44 -5.44 -3.72 22.82
CA PRO A 44 -4.87 -3.28 21.54
C PRO A 44 -5.85 -3.54 20.38
N TRP A 45 -7.11 -3.15 20.54
CA TRP A 45 -8.17 -3.52 19.59
C TRP A 45 -8.22 -2.59 18.38
N LEU A 46 -7.92 -1.31 18.59
CA LEU A 46 -7.96 -0.27 17.56
C LEU A 46 -6.75 -0.37 16.65
N PHE A 47 -5.59 -0.72 17.19
CA PHE A 47 -4.41 -1.07 16.39
C PHE A 47 -4.72 -2.17 15.36
N PHE A 48 -5.34 -3.27 15.78
CA PHE A 48 -5.70 -4.37 14.87
C PHE A 48 -6.71 -3.94 13.80
N LEU A 49 -7.69 -3.12 14.18
CA LEU A 49 -8.71 -2.63 13.26
C LEU A 49 -8.12 -1.70 12.19
N PHE A 50 -7.26 -0.75 12.60
CA PHE A 50 -6.59 0.17 11.68
C PHE A 50 -5.49 -0.50 10.86
N PHE A 51 -4.79 -1.48 11.42
CA PHE A 51 -3.84 -2.30 10.69
C PHE A 51 -4.55 -3.11 9.60
N GLY A 52 -5.69 -3.73 9.92
CA GLY A 52 -6.55 -4.39 8.94
C GLY A 52 -7.05 -3.43 7.86
N PHE A 53 -7.46 -2.22 8.24
CA PHE A 53 -7.84 -1.17 7.29
C PHE A 53 -6.67 -0.71 6.40
N GLY A 54 -5.47 -0.59 6.94
CA GLY A 54 -4.26 -0.24 6.19
C GLY A 54 -3.91 -1.30 5.16
N ILE A 55 -3.99 -2.57 5.53
CA ILE A 55 -3.83 -3.71 4.62
C ILE A 55 -4.93 -3.68 3.54
N ALA A 56 -6.19 -3.55 3.94
CA ALA A 56 -7.31 -3.49 2.99
C ALA A 56 -7.18 -2.32 2.01
N ALA A 57 -6.75 -1.14 2.47
CA ALA A 57 -6.50 0.03 1.63
C ALA A 57 -5.35 -0.21 0.63
N ALA A 58 -4.25 -0.82 1.07
CA ALA A 58 -3.13 -1.16 0.19
C ALA A 58 -3.56 -2.17 -0.88
N PHE A 59 -4.27 -3.24 -0.51
CA PHE A 59 -4.80 -4.22 -1.46
C PHE A 59 -5.83 -3.61 -2.41
N ARG A 60 -6.71 -2.73 -1.93
CA ARG A 60 -7.69 -2.04 -2.77
C ARG A 60 -7.00 -1.15 -3.80
N ASN A 61 -5.94 -0.44 -3.41
CA ASN A 61 -5.15 0.39 -4.32
C ASN A 61 -4.46 -0.49 -5.40
N LEU A 62 -3.83 -1.59 -4.99
CA LEU A 62 -3.24 -2.56 -5.91
C LEU A 62 -4.29 -3.14 -6.87
N TYR A 63 -5.48 -3.48 -6.38
CA TYR A 63 -6.56 -4.04 -7.21
C TYR A 63 -7.07 -3.04 -8.24
N ILE A 64 -7.22 -1.76 -7.87
CA ILE A 64 -7.58 -0.68 -8.79
C ILE A 64 -6.52 -0.51 -9.88
N LEU A 65 -5.24 -0.55 -9.48
CA LEU A 65 -4.13 -0.39 -10.41
C LEU A 65 -4.01 -1.59 -11.36
N TYR A 66 -4.17 -2.80 -10.85
CA TYR A 66 -4.22 -4.02 -11.64
C TYR A 66 -5.39 -4.00 -12.63
N LYS A 67 -6.57 -3.54 -12.18
CA LYS A 67 -7.74 -3.39 -13.05
C LYS A 67 -7.49 -2.35 -14.15
N LYS A 68 -6.86 -1.21 -13.82
CA LYS A 68 -6.44 -0.20 -14.81
C LYS A 68 -5.40 -0.74 -15.80
N ALA A 69 -4.47 -1.57 -15.35
CA ALA A 69 -3.47 -2.19 -16.20
C ALA A 69 -4.06 -3.28 -17.10
N LYS A 70 -5.15 -3.93 -16.67
CA LYS A 70 -5.88 -4.95 -17.44
C LYS A 70 -6.85 -4.36 -18.47
N ASP A 71 -7.39 -3.16 -18.21
CA ASP A 71 -8.27 -2.42 -19.12
C ASP A 71 -7.51 -1.60 -20.18
N LEU A 72 -6.17 -1.64 -20.19
CA LEU A 72 -5.28 -1.04 -21.20
C LEU A 72 -4.80 -2.09 -22.20
#